data_AF-A0A965DZL7-F1
#
_entry.id   AF-A0A965DZL7-F1
#
_cell.length_a   1.000
_cell.length_b   1.000
_cell.length_c   1.000
_cell.angle_alpha   90.00
_cell.angle_beta   90.00
_cell.angle_gamma   90.00
#
_symmetry.space_group_name_H-M   'P 1'
#
loop_
_entity.id
_entity.type
_entity.pdbx_description
1 polymer ?
#
loop_
_entity_poly.entity_id
_entity_poly.type
_entity_poly.pdbx_seq_one_letter_code
_entity_poly.pdbx_strand_id
1 'polypeptide(L)'
;MTPEQKAQGEKNFNAATEALGLNRRGFLKAGILGAGAVGGSAAAVYFGYQSVQGNPVKTALIGAGDEGGVLVGEHNPDFLQFIAVCDIRPSNIKRIYDGDPKVALRKGFKKVYGSGVDKKGSTDYIEPFTDYREMLEKRKDIEAVVIAVPLHLHAPVAIDCMLAGKARGKPIHVLCEKLMAWNVKQCKQMIQVAKDTGSILSIGHQRHYSMLYSHATEVIKSGLLGDIKHIRALWHRNFTWPYKHDDKLGLQVPGITPPAIRDGWFPPVLENDYNALKDTINKYGYDNVEQLIRWRLFAETGGGLMAELGSHQLDAASIFLGKVKPLAVQGYGGKMFFGPGKNDRNIDDHVFMTYEFPGKNYATDKNDVVIVSYSSISTNSFEQYGECLMGSRGTMVVEAEQKVMLYTEKNPMAKGDQRSMDVQVSTLKPGGAAADSSSTWGGPSAAVTASTGASAAAGGPISRGYREEMEDFAYCVRLWDAQLGYAKKDGQYVQRMPRCHGEVAMADAVIALTANRAMHGGPNGVPVRIEFKKEWFDADSDVVPDDPKAKPKVEVKLG
;
A
#
# COMPACT_ATOMS: atom_id res chain seq x y z
N MET A 1 -8.85 24.56 -5.73
CA MET A 1 -9.97 24.64 -4.77
C MET A 1 -9.58 25.54 -3.64
N THR A 2 -10.43 26.47 -3.23
CA THR A 2 -10.17 27.29 -2.04
C THR A 2 -10.33 26.46 -0.76
N PRO A 3 -9.76 26.88 0.37
CA PRO A 3 -9.97 26.21 1.66
C PRO A 3 -11.45 26.05 2.02
N GLU A 4 -12.28 27.05 1.71
CA GLU A 4 -13.72 27.05 1.99
C GLU A 4 -14.45 25.98 1.16
N GLN A 5 -14.09 25.83 -0.12
CA GLN A 5 -14.64 24.79 -0.98
C GLN A 5 -14.28 23.39 -0.47
N LYS A 6 -13.03 23.19 -0.04
CA LYS A 6 -12.60 21.91 0.57
C LYS A 6 -13.39 21.61 1.84
N ALA A 7 -13.51 22.58 2.75
CA ALA A 7 -14.26 22.42 3.99
C ALA A 7 -15.75 22.12 3.73
N GLN A 8 -16.35 22.78 2.74
CA GLN A 8 -17.73 22.50 2.33
C GLN A 8 -17.87 21.06 1.78
N GLY A 9 -16.92 20.60 0.97
CA GLY A 9 -16.90 19.23 0.47
C GLY A 9 -16.79 18.17 1.57
N GLU A 10 -15.91 18.39 2.55
CA GLU A 10 -15.80 17.51 3.74
C GLU A 10 -17.11 17.48 4.52
N LYS A 11 -17.75 18.65 4.73
CA LYS A 11 -19.05 18.75 5.40
C LYS A 11 -20.14 17.98 4.65
N ASN A 12 -20.20 18.09 3.33
CA ASN A 12 -21.16 17.36 2.49
C ASN A 12 -20.98 15.84 2.63
N PHE A 13 -19.73 15.37 2.62
CA PHE A 13 -19.42 13.95 2.79
C PHE A 13 -19.85 13.44 4.17
N ASN A 14 -19.53 14.19 5.22
CA ASN A 14 -19.92 13.85 6.59
C ASN A 14 -21.46 13.80 6.75
N ALA A 15 -22.18 14.75 6.16
CA ALA A 15 -23.65 14.74 6.15
C ALA A 15 -24.22 13.52 5.40
N ALA A 16 -23.64 13.16 4.25
CA ALA A 16 -24.05 11.97 3.49
C ALA A 16 -23.81 10.68 4.28
N THR A 17 -22.63 10.52 4.91
CA THR A 17 -22.31 9.34 5.72
C THR A 17 -23.19 9.23 6.97
N GLU A 18 -23.56 10.35 7.59
CA GLU A 18 -24.52 10.38 8.69
C GLU A 18 -25.93 9.98 8.23
N ALA A 19 -26.40 10.51 7.10
CA ALA A 19 -27.70 10.16 6.53
C ALA A 19 -27.80 8.67 6.17
N LEU A 20 -26.70 8.06 5.72
CA LEU A 20 -26.59 6.62 5.47
C LEU A 20 -26.46 5.79 6.77
N GLY A 21 -26.32 6.45 7.92
CA GLY A 21 -26.19 5.83 9.23
C GLY A 21 -24.85 5.12 9.45
N LEU A 22 -23.82 5.42 8.66
CA LEU A 22 -22.53 4.72 8.73
C LEU A 22 -21.84 4.95 10.07
N ASN A 23 -21.88 6.19 10.57
CA ASN A 23 -21.31 6.57 11.86
C ASN A 23 -22.05 5.90 13.04
N ARG A 24 -23.38 5.73 12.94
CA ARG A 24 -24.21 5.08 13.97
C ARG A 24 -24.09 3.56 13.96
N ARG A 25 -23.94 2.94 12.78
CA ARG A 25 -23.75 1.48 12.65
C ARG A 25 -22.43 1.01 13.26
N GLY A 26 -21.36 1.80 13.13
CA GLY A 26 -20.09 1.53 13.81
C GLY A 26 -20.22 1.60 15.34
N PHE A 27 -20.87 2.65 15.86
CA PHE A 27 -21.04 2.88 17.30
C PHE A 27 -22.02 1.90 17.97
N LEU A 28 -23.17 1.61 17.36
CA LEU A 28 -24.18 0.69 17.91
C LEU A 28 -23.71 -0.77 17.87
N LYS A 29 -22.98 -1.20 16.83
CA LYS A 29 -22.39 -2.54 16.81
C LYS A 29 -21.23 -2.68 17.80
N ALA A 30 -20.44 -1.63 18.01
CA ALA A 30 -19.39 -1.63 19.04
C ALA A 30 -19.98 -1.65 20.47
N GLY A 31 -21.11 -0.95 20.71
CA GLY A 31 -21.78 -0.92 22.00
C GLY A 31 -22.44 -2.24 22.43
N ILE A 32 -22.93 -3.06 21.48
CA ILE A 32 -23.58 -4.35 21.79
C ILE A 32 -22.57 -5.45 22.13
N LEU A 33 -21.32 -5.37 21.64
CA LEU A 33 -20.24 -6.32 21.96
C LEU A 33 -19.39 -5.89 23.16
N GLY A 34 -19.62 -4.70 23.73
CA GLY A 34 -18.74 -4.05 24.70
C GLY A 34 -18.89 -4.43 26.18
N ALA A 35 -19.71 -5.42 26.55
CA ALA A 35 -19.95 -5.74 27.97
C ALA A 35 -19.08 -6.88 28.53
N GLY A 36 -18.19 -7.51 27.75
CA GLY A 36 -17.35 -8.60 28.28
C GLY A 36 -16.09 -8.87 27.46
N ALA A 37 -14.94 -8.61 28.09
CA ALA A 37 -13.56 -9.00 27.72
C ALA A 37 -12.98 -8.45 26.38
N VAL A 38 -12.00 -7.55 26.53
CA VAL A 38 -10.98 -7.09 25.54
C VAL A 38 -11.50 -6.48 24.23
N GLY A 39 -11.97 -5.24 24.33
CA GLY A 39 -11.72 -4.13 23.38
C GLY A 39 -11.64 -4.44 21.88
N GLY A 40 -12.76 -4.71 21.22
CA GLY A 40 -12.85 -4.57 19.76
C GLY A 40 -12.89 -3.09 19.38
N SER A 41 -11.92 -2.61 18.60
CA SER A 41 -11.97 -1.27 18.00
C SER A 41 -13.20 -1.15 17.07
N ALA A 42 -13.70 0.06 16.81
CA ALA A 42 -14.79 0.26 15.85
C ALA A 42 -14.43 -0.31 14.45
N ALA A 43 -13.15 -0.31 14.10
CA ALA A 43 -12.64 -0.92 12.88
C ALA A 43 -12.72 -2.45 12.91
N ALA A 44 -12.38 -3.10 14.03
CA ALA A 44 -12.53 -4.55 14.20
C ALA A 44 -13.96 -5.02 13.94
N VAL A 45 -14.93 -4.34 14.55
CA VAL A 45 -16.36 -4.60 14.35
C VAL A 45 -16.79 -4.38 12.90
N TYR A 46 -16.28 -3.33 12.26
CA TYR A 46 -16.61 -3.01 10.87
C TYR A 46 -16.05 -4.06 9.89
N PHE A 47 -14.80 -4.47 10.07
CA PHE A 47 -14.13 -5.44 9.20
C PHE A 47 -14.43 -6.90 9.57
N GLY A 48 -15.09 -7.13 10.71
CA GLY A 48 -15.61 -8.44 11.11
C GLY A 48 -14.56 -9.35 11.73
N TYR A 49 -13.55 -8.79 12.39
CA TYR A 49 -12.63 -9.54 13.24
C TYR A 49 -12.83 -9.15 14.71
N GLN A 50 -12.35 -10.00 15.62
CA GLN A 50 -12.47 -9.82 17.07
C GLN A 50 -11.11 -10.01 17.72
N SER A 51 -11.01 -9.83 19.04
CA SER A 51 -9.84 -10.22 19.82
C SER A 51 -9.42 -11.65 19.47
N VAL A 52 -8.12 -11.88 19.29
CA VAL A 52 -7.58 -13.23 19.08
C VAL A 52 -7.92 -14.12 20.27
N GLN A 53 -8.47 -15.31 19.99
CA GLN A 53 -8.63 -16.35 20.99
C GLN A 53 -7.29 -17.10 21.16
N GLY A 54 -6.77 -17.16 22.38
CA GLY A 54 -5.49 -17.80 22.69
C GLY A 54 -4.31 -16.82 22.67
N ASN A 55 -3.12 -17.32 22.34
CA ASN A 55 -1.89 -16.51 22.33
C ASN A 55 -1.77 -15.69 21.04
N PRO A 56 -1.14 -14.50 21.06
CA PRO A 56 -0.78 -13.76 19.86
C PRO A 56 0.01 -14.60 18.85
N VAL A 57 -0.12 -14.32 17.55
CA VAL A 57 0.59 -15.03 16.47
C VAL A 57 2.08 -14.73 16.53
N LYS A 58 2.89 -15.75 16.82
CA LYS A 58 4.35 -15.64 16.86
C LYS A 58 4.89 -15.42 15.46
N THR A 59 5.48 -14.26 15.25
CA THR A 59 5.78 -13.74 13.92
C THR A 59 7.24 -13.33 13.79
N ALA A 60 7.83 -13.56 12.62
CA ALA A 60 9.12 -12.97 12.27
C ALA A 60 8.96 -11.84 11.26
N LEU A 61 9.74 -10.77 11.44
CA LEU A 61 9.87 -9.70 10.43
C LEU A 61 11.05 -10.02 9.50
N ILE A 62 10.84 -10.02 8.19
CA ILE A 62 11.90 -10.14 7.18
C ILE A 62 11.93 -8.85 6.38
N GLY A 63 12.99 -8.05 6.54
CA GLY A 63 13.09 -6.68 6.01
C GLY A 63 12.79 -5.64 7.08
N ALA A 64 13.84 -5.12 7.72
CA ALA A 64 13.79 -4.13 8.80
C ALA A 64 13.99 -2.68 8.28
N GLY A 65 13.55 -2.43 7.06
CA GLY A 65 13.64 -1.14 6.39
C GLY A 65 12.58 -0.14 6.83
N ASP A 66 12.30 0.82 5.94
CA ASP A 66 11.35 1.90 6.19
C ASP A 66 9.92 1.41 6.44
N GLU A 67 9.46 0.44 5.64
CA GLU A 67 8.13 -0.15 5.77
C GLU A 67 8.05 -1.13 6.95
N GLY A 68 9.07 -1.99 7.11
CA GLY A 68 9.18 -2.86 8.29
C GLY A 68 9.12 -2.08 9.61
N GLY A 69 9.71 -0.87 9.65
CA GLY A 69 9.57 0.03 10.78
C GLY A 69 8.15 0.53 11.04
N VAL A 70 7.38 0.82 9.98
CA VAL A 70 5.96 1.21 10.09
C VAL A 70 5.13 0.04 10.60
N LEU A 71 5.33 -1.16 10.04
CA LEU A 71 4.64 -2.38 10.45
C LEU A 71 4.92 -2.71 11.93
N VAL A 72 6.19 -2.60 12.37
CA VAL A 72 6.55 -2.73 13.78
C VAL A 72 5.92 -1.63 14.64
N GLY A 73 5.77 -0.40 14.14
CA GLY A 73 5.13 0.63 14.94
C GLY A 73 3.62 0.49 15.05
N GLU A 74 2.95 -0.02 14.03
CA GLU A 74 1.49 -0.03 13.94
C GLU A 74 0.83 -1.38 14.29
N HIS A 75 1.60 -2.47 14.36
CA HIS A 75 1.04 -3.76 14.79
C HIS A 75 0.52 -3.72 16.23
N ASN A 76 -0.40 -4.62 16.53
CA ASN A 76 -0.93 -4.84 17.86
C ASN A 76 -0.32 -6.13 18.47
N PRO A 77 0.52 -6.03 19.52
CA PRO A 77 1.12 -7.20 20.19
C PRO A 77 0.12 -8.22 20.73
N ASP A 78 -1.13 -7.81 21.01
CA ASP A 78 -2.18 -8.72 21.48
C ASP A 78 -2.69 -9.68 20.39
N PHE A 79 -2.43 -9.34 19.12
CA PHE A 79 -2.82 -10.14 17.96
C PHE A 79 -1.62 -10.84 17.34
N LEU A 80 -0.51 -10.12 17.19
CA LEU A 80 0.67 -10.54 16.47
C LEU A 80 1.91 -10.12 17.27
N GLN A 81 2.74 -11.08 17.67
CA GLN A 81 3.95 -10.83 18.45
C GLN A 81 5.19 -11.11 17.61
N PHE A 82 6.04 -10.10 17.42
CA PHE A 82 7.35 -10.31 16.80
C PHE A 82 8.30 -11.02 17.76
N ILE A 83 8.90 -12.10 17.30
CA ILE A 83 9.83 -12.92 18.08
C ILE A 83 11.23 -13.02 17.43
N ALA A 84 11.32 -12.68 16.15
CA ALA A 84 12.57 -12.66 15.39
C ALA A 84 12.52 -11.55 14.32
N VAL A 85 13.69 -11.04 13.94
CA VAL A 85 13.85 -10.06 12.86
C VAL A 85 15.02 -10.41 11.98
N CYS A 86 14.87 -10.30 10.66
CA CYS A 86 15.92 -10.58 9.69
C CYS A 86 16.16 -9.38 8.77
N ASP A 87 17.39 -8.87 8.74
CA ASP A 87 17.86 -7.87 7.77
C ASP A 87 19.39 -7.94 7.65
N ILE A 88 19.89 -7.82 6.42
CA ILE A 88 21.34 -7.86 6.14
C ILE A 88 22.06 -6.56 6.50
N ARG A 89 21.33 -5.45 6.69
CA ARG A 89 21.89 -4.12 6.94
C ARG A 89 21.98 -3.85 8.44
N PRO A 90 23.19 -3.66 9.01
CA PRO A 90 23.35 -3.32 10.42
C PRO A 90 22.59 -2.07 10.85
N SER A 91 22.50 -1.05 9.97
CA SER A 91 21.76 0.18 10.28
C SER A 91 20.26 -0.05 10.41
N ASN A 92 19.67 -0.94 9.59
CA ASN A 92 18.27 -1.31 9.68
C ASN A 92 18.00 -2.08 10.97
N ILE A 93 18.86 -3.06 11.31
CA ILE A 93 18.76 -3.80 12.58
C ILE A 93 18.80 -2.83 13.76
N LYS A 94 19.74 -1.90 13.82
CA LYS A 94 19.76 -0.91 14.91
C LYS A 94 18.47 -0.09 14.98
N ARG A 95 18.00 0.42 13.83
CA ARG A 95 16.83 1.29 13.75
C ARG A 95 15.53 0.55 14.10
N ILE A 96 15.38 -0.73 13.76
CA ILE A 96 14.15 -1.47 14.04
C ILE A 96 13.98 -1.73 15.55
N TYR A 97 15.06 -1.86 16.31
CA TYR A 97 14.99 -1.90 17.76
C TYR A 97 14.72 -0.53 18.38
N ASP A 98 15.45 0.50 17.95
CA ASP A 98 15.44 1.81 18.61
C ASP A 98 14.28 2.73 18.18
N GLY A 99 13.78 2.54 16.96
CA GLY A 99 12.83 3.43 16.29
C GLY A 99 13.51 4.52 15.47
N ASP A 100 12.71 5.21 14.64
CA ASP A 100 13.14 6.35 13.84
C ASP A 100 12.62 7.65 14.48
N PRO A 101 13.47 8.49 15.07
CA PRO A 101 13.01 9.72 15.73
C PRO A 101 12.42 10.74 14.75
N LYS A 102 12.66 10.60 13.44
CA LYS A 102 12.14 11.50 12.41
C LYS A 102 10.75 11.11 11.93
N VAL A 103 10.30 9.88 12.21
CA VAL A 103 9.05 9.33 11.70
C VAL A 103 8.28 8.65 12.83
N ALA A 104 7.24 9.32 13.35
CA ALA A 104 6.48 8.86 14.51
C ALA A 104 5.87 7.46 14.38
N LEU A 105 5.56 7.03 13.14
CA LEU A 105 5.04 5.69 12.84
C LEU A 105 6.09 4.59 13.05
N ARG A 106 7.39 4.88 12.98
CA ARG A 106 8.46 3.88 13.11
C ARG A 106 8.93 3.82 14.56
N LYS A 107 8.08 3.28 15.43
CA LYS A 107 8.26 3.34 16.90
C LYS A 107 9.45 2.52 17.41
N GLY A 108 9.78 1.42 16.71
CA GLY A 108 10.83 0.47 17.09
C GLY A 108 10.42 -0.50 18.20
N PHE A 109 11.06 -1.67 18.26
CA PHE A 109 10.71 -2.73 19.20
C PHE A 109 10.81 -2.29 20.66
N LYS A 110 11.80 -1.48 21.03
CA LYS A 110 11.97 -1.03 22.43
C LYS A 110 10.81 -0.21 22.93
N LYS A 111 10.18 0.58 22.06
CA LYS A 111 9.01 1.39 22.41
C LYS A 111 7.73 0.54 22.51
N VAL A 112 7.65 -0.54 21.73
CA VAL A 112 6.46 -1.41 21.69
C VAL A 112 6.49 -2.46 22.81
N TYR A 113 7.62 -3.12 22.98
CA TYR A 113 7.78 -4.29 23.86
C TYR A 113 8.62 -4.02 25.11
N GLY A 114 9.25 -2.85 25.22
CA GLY A 114 10.12 -2.49 26.32
C GLY A 114 11.61 -2.68 26.03
N SER A 115 12.48 -2.20 26.93
CA SER A 115 13.93 -2.08 26.69
C SER A 115 14.71 -3.39 26.79
N GLY A 116 14.06 -4.52 27.13
CA GLY A 116 14.69 -5.84 27.25
C GLY A 116 14.72 -6.64 25.95
N VAL A 117 14.06 -6.18 24.89
CA VAL A 117 13.84 -6.98 23.66
C VAL A 117 15.07 -7.24 22.81
N ASP A 118 16.16 -6.50 23.03
CA ASP A 118 17.45 -6.72 22.37
C ASP A 118 18.44 -7.51 23.24
N LYS A 119 18.01 -7.99 24.42
CA LYS A 119 18.86 -8.71 25.37
C LYS A 119 18.58 -10.21 25.33
N LYS A 120 19.56 -10.99 24.86
CA LYS A 120 19.49 -12.46 24.87
C LYS A 120 19.24 -12.97 26.30
N GLY A 121 18.22 -13.81 26.46
CA GLY A 121 17.78 -14.33 27.76
C GLY A 121 16.61 -13.55 28.40
N SER A 122 16.21 -12.41 27.84
CA SER A 122 14.95 -11.74 28.18
C SER A 122 13.75 -12.57 27.72
N THR A 123 12.63 -12.50 28.45
CA THR A 123 11.35 -13.14 28.07
C THR A 123 10.80 -12.60 26.76
N ASP A 124 11.05 -11.32 26.47
CA ASP A 124 10.58 -10.60 25.29
C ASP A 124 11.68 -10.45 24.24
N TYR A 125 12.70 -11.31 24.28
CA TYR A 125 13.82 -11.22 23.35
C TYR A 125 13.37 -11.46 21.90
N ILE A 126 13.60 -10.47 21.05
CA ILE A 126 13.40 -10.56 19.61
C ILE A 126 14.77 -10.83 19.00
N GLU A 127 14.97 -12.02 18.44
CA GLU A 127 16.29 -12.46 17.99
C GLU A 127 16.62 -11.90 16.59
N PRO A 128 17.76 -11.22 16.40
CA PRO A 128 18.17 -10.69 15.11
C PRO A 128 18.91 -11.73 14.26
N PHE A 129 18.65 -11.72 12.96
CA PHE A 129 19.27 -12.58 11.95
C PHE A 129 19.68 -11.77 10.72
N THR A 130 20.65 -12.28 9.97
CA THR A 130 21.04 -11.75 8.64
C THR A 130 20.66 -12.70 7.50
N ASP A 131 20.34 -13.96 7.80
CA ASP A 131 19.80 -14.94 6.85
C ASP A 131 18.48 -15.50 7.37
N TYR A 132 17.41 -15.31 6.60
CA TYR A 132 16.08 -15.78 7.01
C TYR A 132 15.98 -17.30 6.97
N ARG A 133 16.83 -18.00 6.21
CA ARG A 133 16.85 -19.47 6.18
C ARG A 133 17.37 -20.02 7.51
N GLU A 134 18.46 -19.44 8.00
CA GLU A 134 18.99 -19.73 9.33
C GLU A 134 17.95 -19.41 10.43
N MET A 135 17.24 -18.27 10.29
CA MET A 135 16.14 -17.91 11.20
C MET A 135 15.06 -18.99 11.22
N LEU A 136 14.58 -19.46 10.07
CA LEU A 136 13.58 -20.52 9.96
C LEU A 136 14.07 -21.89 10.48
N GLU A 137 15.39 -22.14 10.37
CA GLU A 137 16.03 -23.31 10.95
C GLU A 137 16.04 -23.27 12.47
N LYS A 138 16.42 -22.15 13.07
CA LYS A 138 16.55 -22.00 14.53
C LYS A 138 15.23 -21.74 15.25
N ARG A 139 14.32 -20.97 14.65
CA ARG A 139 13.05 -20.54 15.27
C ARG A 139 11.87 -21.35 14.77
N LYS A 140 11.79 -22.59 15.26
CA LYS A 140 10.69 -23.52 14.96
C LYS A 140 9.33 -23.11 15.55
N ASP A 141 9.31 -22.10 16.42
CA ASP A 141 8.13 -21.51 17.04
C ASP A 141 7.51 -20.33 16.27
N ILE A 142 8.11 -19.91 15.14
CA ILE A 142 7.48 -18.96 14.20
C ILE A 142 6.21 -19.59 13.60
N GLU A 143 5.09 -18.89 13.65
CA GLU A 143 3.81 -19.28 13.04
C GLU A 143 3.52 -18.49 11.75
N ALA A 144 3.97 -17.24 11.70
CA ALA A 144 3.80 -16.37 10.54
C ALA A 144 5.04 -15.53 10.25
N VAL A 145 5.11 -14.97 9.04
CA VAL A 145 6.13 -14.00 8.64
C VAL A 145 5.48 -12.76 8.08
N VAL A 146 6.06 -11.60 8.41
CA VAL A 146 5.77 -10.31 7.78
C VAL A 146 6.98 -9.96 6.91
N ILE A 147 6.77 -9.81 5.60
CA ILE A 147 7.84 -9.61 4.61
C ILE A 147 7.77 -8.19 4.07
N ALA A 148 8.84 -7.41 4.25
CA ALA A 148 8.99 -6.02 3.82
C ALA A 148 10.37 -5.79 3.15
N VAL A 149 10.75 -6.73 2.28
CA VAL A 149 11.99 -6.70 1.47
C VAL A 149 11.75 -5.98 0.13
N PRO A 150 12.78 -5.72 -0.69
CA PRO A 150 12.57 -5.21 -2.06
C PRO A 150 11.71 -6.14 -2.94
N LEU A 151 10.96 -5.56 -3.88
CA LEU A 151 9.92 -6.25 -4.68
C LEU A 151 10.36 -7.58 -5.31
N HIS A 152 11.54 -7.61 -5.93
CA HIS A 152 12.08 -8.82 -6.57
C HIS A 152 12.33 -10.01 -5.63
N LEU A 153 12.35 -9.76 -4.31
CA LEU A 153 12.52 -10.79 -3.28
C LEU A 153 11.20 -11.25 -2.65
N HIS A 154 10.07 -10.59 -2.92
CA HIS A 154 8.78 -10.94 -2.31
C HIS A 154 8.42 -12.41 -2.52
N ALA A 155 8.34 -12.83 -3.79
CA ALA A 155 7.98 -14.19 -4.14
C ALA A 155 8.96 -15.26 -3.62
N PRO A 156 10.28 -15.18 -3.88
CA PRO A 156 11.20 -16.23 -3.42
C PRO A 156 11.22 -16.34 -1.88
N VAL A 157 11.21 -15.23 -1.14
CA VAL A 157 11.21 -15.27 0.33
C VAL A 157 9.91 -15.83 0.87
N ALA A 158 8.76 -15.41 0.34
CA ALA A 158 7.46 -15.92 0.76
C ALA A 158 7.33 -17.43 0.51
N ILE A 159 7.76 -17.90 -0.66
CA ILE A 159 7.73 -19.31 -1.04
C ILE A 159 8.66 -20.13 -0.15
N ASP A 160 9.91 -19.69 0.07
CA ASP A 160 10.85 -20.36 0.97
C ASP A 160 10.26 -20.50 2.40
N CYS A 161 9.59 -19.46 2.91
CA CYS A 161 8.93 -19.50 4.22
C CYS A 161 7.78 -20.52 4.27
N MET A 162 6.88 -20.51 3.28
CA MET A 162 5.76 -21.46 3.23
C MET A 162 6.23 -22.91 3.10
N LEU A 163 7.23 -23.16 2.24
CA LEU A 163 7.84 -24.47 2.07
C LEU A 163 8.55 -24.95 3.35
N ALA A 164 9.25 -24.06 4.06
CA ALA A 164 9.85 -24.38 5.36
C ALA A 164 8.78 -24.79 6.40
N GLY A 165 7.61 -24.14 6.37
CA GLY A 165 6.44 -24.53 7.16
C GLY A 165 5.94 -25.93 6.83
N LYS A 166 5.77 -26.23 5.54
CA LYS A 166 5.39 -27.59 5.08
C LYS A 166 6.40 -28.64 5.50
N ALA A 167 7.70 -28.38 5.32
CA ALA A 167 8.78 -29.31 5.64
C ALA A 167 8.84 -29.69 7.14
N ARG A 168 8.45 -28.78 8.04
CA ARG A 168 8.38 -29.04 9.49
C ARG A 168 6.99 -29.48 9.98
N GLY A 169 6.05 -29.74 9.06
CA GLY A 169 4.70 -30.22 9.37
C GLY A 169 3.76 -29.19 9.98
N LYS A 170 4.09 -27.89 9.93
CA LYS A 170 3.25 -26.80 10.45
C LYS A 170 3.37 -25.57 9.54
N PRO A 171 2.26 -25.13 8.90
CA PRO A 171 2.28 -23.98 8.00
C PRO A 171 2.98 -22.76 8.60
N ILE A 172 3.62 -21.99 7.72
CA ILE A 172 4.04 -20.63 8.03
C ILE A 172 3.16 -19.73 7.18
N HIS A 173 2.36 -18.90 7.84
CA HIS A 173 1.48 -17.94 7.18
C HIS A 173 2.27 -16.70 6.76
N VAL A 174 1.92 -16.09 5.64
CA VAL A 174 2.67 -14.98 5.05
C VAL A 174 1.78 -13.75 4.93
N LEU A 175 2.23 -12.63 5.50
CA LEU A 175 1.83 -11.28 5.13
C LEU A 175 3.00 -10.62 4.41
N CYS A 176 2.89 -10.36 3.12
CA CYS A 176 3.95 -9.76 2.31
C CYS A 176 3.55 -8.36 1.85
N GLU A 177 4.45 -7.38 1.95
CA GLU A 177 4.22 -6.05 1.43
C GLU A 177 3.87 -6.03 -0.05
N LYS A 178 3.20 -4.95 -0.48
CA LYS A 178 2.86 -4.73 -1.90
C LYS A 178 4.07 -4.21 -2.69
N LEU A 179 4.13 -4.39 -4.00
CA LEU A 179 3.23 -5.22 -4.82
C LEU A 179 3.48 -6.72 -4.58
N MET A 180 2.49 -7.58 -4.83
CA MET A 180 2.57 -9.02 -4.51
C MET A 180 3.86 -9.70 -4.97
N ALA A 181 4.27 -9.49 -6.23
CA ALA A 181 5.52 -9.99 -6.77
C ALA A 181 6.00 -9.12 -7.95
N TRP A 182 7.19 -9.42 -8.46
CA TRP A 182 7.81 -8.67 -9.56
C TRP A 182 7.15 -8.93 -10.92
N ASN A 183 6.58 -10.12 -11.13
CA ASN A 183 5.81 -10.46 -12.33
C ASN A 183 4.55 -11.29 -11.98
N VAL A 184 3.62 -11.45 -12.93
CA VAL A 184 2.35 -12.15 -12.69
C VAL A 184 2.57 -13.65 -12.49
N LYS A 185 3.53 -14.26 -13.19
CA LYS A 185 3.90 -15.65 -12.99
C LYS A 185 4.27 -15.94 -11.53
N GLN A 186 5.09 -15.09 -10.92
CA GLN A 186 5.46 -15.23 -9.52
C GLN A 186 4.26 -15.04 -8.58
N CYS A 187 3.32 -14.14 -8.89
CA CYS A 187 2.07 -14.02 -8.13
C CYS A 187 1.30 -15.35 -8.11
N LYS A 188 1.14 -15.98 -9.28
CA LYS A 188 0.48 -17.30 -9.40
C LYS A 188 1.24 -18.39 -8.64
N GLN A 189 2.57 -18.41 -8.74
CA GLN A 189 3.40 -19.35 -7.98
C GLN A 189 3.25 -19.19 -6.47
N MET A 190 3.19 -17.96 -5.95
CA MET A 190 2.95 -17.74 -4.52
C MET A 190 1.58 -18.27 -4.09
N ILE A 191 0.52 -18.07 -4.89
CA ILE A 191 -0.82 -18.59 -4.59
C ILE A 191 -0.82 -20.12 -4.59
N GLN A 192 -0.22 -20.74 -5.61
CA GLN A 192 -0.17 -22.19 -5.71
C GLN A 192 0.59 -22.81 -4.53
N VAL A 193 1.75 -22.25 -4.16
CA VAL A 193 2.50 -22.72 -3.00
C VAL A 193 1.69 -22.55 -1.71
N ALA A 194 0.99 -21.42 -1.53
CA ALA A 194 0.15 -21.22 -0.35
C ALA A 194 -0.94 -22.29 -0.23
N LYS A 195 -1.60 -22.63 -1.35
CA LYS A 195 -2.56 -23.74 -1.43
C LYS A 195 -1.89 -25.08 -1.07
N ASP A 196 -0.73 -25.37 -1.65
CA ASP A 196 0.00 -26.64 -1.51
C ASP A 196 0.63 -26.85 -0.13
N THR A 197 0.93 -25.77 0.60
CA THR A 197 1.49 -25.80 1.95
C THR A 197 0.42 -25.63 3.03
N GLY A 198 -0.81 -25.30 2.65
CA GLY A 198 -1.88 -24.94 3.59
C GLY A 198 -1.58 -23.66 4.36
N SER A 199 -0.74 -22.78 3.81
CA SER A 199 -0.40 -21.48 4.40
C SER A 199 -1.42 -20.42 4.00
N ILE A 200 -1.68 -19.43 4.86
CA ILE A 200 -2.41 -18.22 4.42
C ILE A 200 -1.41 -17.31 3.72
N LEU A 201 -1.82 -16.74 2.59
CA LEU A 201 -1.08 -15.69 1.88
C LEU A 201 -1.91 -14.41 1.80
N SER A 202 -1.41 -13.35 2.45
CA SER A 202 -1.97 -12.00 2.46
C SER A 202 -0.94 -11.01 1.92
N ILE A 203 -1.40 -9.97 1.21
CA ILE A 203 -0.55 -8.91 0.67
C ILE A 203 -0.92 -7.56 1.31
N GLY A 204 0.09 -6.75 1.65
CA GLY A 204 0.00 -5.46 2.34
C GLY A 204 -0.62 -4.36 1.50
N HIS A 205 -1.92 -4.44 1.23
CA HIS A 205 -2.72 -3.36 0.66
C HIS A 205 -3.66 -2.83 1.74
N GLN A 206 -3.13 -1.99 2.63
CA GLN A 206 -3.83 -1.55 3.83
C GLN A 206 -5.15 -0.80 3.57
N ARG A 207 -5.36 -0.28 2.35
CA ARG A 207 -6.60 0.40 1.93
C ARG A 207 -7.85 -0.49 2.04
N HIS A 208 -7.72 -1.82 1.93
CA HIS A 208 -8.83 -2.75 2.15
C HIS A 208 -9.36 -2.73 3.60
N TYR A 209 -8.59 -2.13 4.52
CA TYR A 209 -8.88 -1.94 5.94
C TYR A 209 -9.01 -0.47 6.33
N SER A 210 -9.18 0.43 5.36
CA SER A 210 -9.43 1.84 5.65
C SER A 210 -10.93 2.11 5.77
N MET A 211 -11.35 2.62 6.93
CA MET A 211 -12.71 3.11 7.16
C MET A 211 -13.07 4.24 6.19
N LEU A 212 -12.09 5.08 5.84
CA LEU A 212 -12.27 6.18 4.90
C LEU A 212 -12.67 5.67 3.51
N TYR A 213 -11.91 4.72 2.95
CA TYR A 213 -12.24 4.11 1.66
C TYR A 213 -13.55 3.31 1.74
N SER A 214 -13.79 2.62 2.84
CA SER A 214 -15.03 1.86 3.02
C SER A 214 -16.27 2.75 3.04
N HIS A 215 -16.23 3.89 3.75
CA HIS A 215 -17.31 4.87 3.74
C HIS A 215 -17.50 5.52 2.36
N ALA A 216 -16.41 5.83 1.66
CA ALA A 216 -16.47 6.34 0.29
C ALA A 216 -17.18 5.34 -0.65
N THR A 217 -16.87 4.05 -0.54
CA THR A 217 -17.56 2.99 -1.30
C THR A 217 -19.05 2.91 -0.97
N GLU A 218 -19.45 3.06 0.30
CA GLU A 218 -20.88 3.09 0.67
C GLU A 218 -21.61 4.32 0.12
N VAL A 219 -20.94 5.48 0.05
CA VAL A 219 -21.48 6.68 -0.61
C VAL A 219 -21.65 6.44 -2.12
N ILE A 220 -20.70 5.78 -2.80
CA ILE A 220 -20.86 5.40 -4.21
C ILE A 220 -22.08 4.49 -4.38
N LYS A 221 -22.20 3.44 -3.55
CA LYS A 221 -23.32 2.48 -3.60
C LYS A 221 -24.68 3.11 -3.33
N SER A 222 -24.75 4.20 -2.57
CA SER A 222 -25.99 4.93 -2.33
C SER A 222 -26.57 5.58 -3.60
N GLY A 223 -25.77 5.72 -4.66
CA GLY A 223 -26.18 6.34 -5.91
C GLY A 223 -26.08 7.87 -5.89
N LEU A 224 -25.53 8.48 -4.84
CA LEU A 224 -25.34 9.93 -4.73
C LEU A 224 -24.47 10.51 -5.86
N LEU A 225 -23.45 9.78 -6.32
CA LEU A 225 -22.64 10.18 -7.47
C LEU A 225 -23.29 9.87 -8.82
N GLY A 226 -24.38 9.11 -8.86
CA GLY A 226 -24.90 8.54 -10.09
C GLY A 226 -23.94 7.50 -10.69
N ASP A 227 -23.85 7.48 -12.02
CA ASP A 227 -22.97 6.55 -12.74
C ASP A 227 -21.55 7.14 -12.82
N ILE A 228 -20.58 6.47 -12.23
CA ILE A 228 -19.16 6.85 -12.33
C ILE A 228 -18.70 6.64 -13.77
N LYS A 229 -18.10 7.67 -14.39
CA LYS A 229 -17.59 7.61 -15.78
C LYS A 229 -16.09 7.87 -15.88
N HIS A 230 -15.51 8.55 -14.89
CA HIS A 230 -14.08 8.79 -14.84
C HIS A 230 -13.56 8.73 -13.41
N ILE A 231 -12.43 8.07 -13.20
CA ILE A 231 -11.60 8.22 -12.00
C ILE A 231 -10.25 8.80 -12.43
N ARG A 232 -9.90 9.96 -11.87
CA ARG A 232 -8.54 10.52 -11.98
C ARG A 232 -7.77 10.16 -10.72
N ALA A 233 -6.79 9.28 -10.85
CA ALA A 233 -5.91 8.88 -9.77
C ALA A 233 -4.50 9.43 -10.00
N LEU A 234 -3.81 9.83 -8.92
CA LEU A 234 -2.48 10.39 -9.06
C LEU A 234 -1.63 10.18 -7.80
N TRP A 235 -0.32 10.07 -8.02
CA TRP A 235 0.68 10.18 -6.95
C TRP A 235 1.93 10.86 -7.50
N HIS A 236 2.07 12.17 -7.30
CA HIS A 236 3.21 12.91 -7.86
C HIS A 236 4.33 13.06 -6.82
N ARG A 237 5.57 13.13 -7.29
CA ARG A 237 6.78 13.16 -6.46
C ARG A 237 7.69 14.30 -6.88
N ASN A 238 7.44 15.50 -6.38
CA ASN A 238 8.30 16.64 -6.70
C ASN A 238 9.46 16.77 -5.71
N PHE A 239 10.63 16.29 -6.13
CA PHE A 239 11.88 16.49 -5.40
C PHE A 239 13.05 16.67 -6.37
N THR A 240 12.98 17.78 -7.11
CA THR A 240 13.83 18.09 -8.27
C THR A 240 14.92 19.14 -7.98
N TRP A 241 15.13 19.47 -6.71
CA TRP A 241 16.13 20.45 -6.28
C TRP A 241 17.56 19.91 -6.37
N PRO A 242 18.55 20.75 -6.72
CA PRO A 242 19.96 20.36 -6.72
C PRO A 242 20.37 19.74 -5.39
N TYR A 243 21.13 18.66 -5.46
CA TYR A 243 21.59 17.98 -4.26
C TYR A 243 22.69 18.82 -3.59
N LYS A 244 22.42 19.32 -2.39
CA LYS A 244 23.47 19.88 -1.53
C LYS A 244 24.10 18.77 -0.73
N HIS A 245 25.39 18.51 -0.98
CA HIS A 245 26.15 17.54 -0.20
C HIS A 245 26.15 17.95 1.28
N ASP A 246 25.85 17.01 2.16
CA ASP A 246 25.92 17.18 3.61
C ASP A 246 27.04 16.29 4.15
N ASP A 247 28.17 16.92 4.48
CA ASP A 247 29.36 16.23 4.99
C ASP A 247 29.10 15.54 6.33
N LYS A 248 28.07 15.96 7.08
CA LYS A 248 27.69 15.36 8.38
C LYS A 248 26.91 14.06 8.25
N LEU A 249 26.43 13.71 7.04
CA LEU A 249 25.78 12.42 6.78
C LEU A 249 26.79 11.30 6.45
N GLY A 250 28.11 11.54 6.59
CA GLY A 250 29.15 10.51 6.47
C GLY A 250 29.23 9.89 5.07
N LEU A 251 28.91 10.69 4.05
CA LEU A 251 28.42 10.22 2.76
C LEU A 251 29.48 9.80 1.73
N GLN A 252 30.77 9.77 2.09
CA GLN A 252 31.83 9.42 1.15
C GLN A 252 32.31 8.00 1.37
N VAL A 253 31.52 7.03 0.88
CA VAL A 253 32.06 5.70 0.61
C VAL A 253 32.88 5.76 -0.69
N PRO A 254 34.09 5.17 -0.74
CA PRO A 254 34.94 5.24 -1.92
C PRO A 254 34.22 4.78 -3.19
N GLY A 255 34.33 5.57 -4.27
CA GLY A 255 33.81 5.20 -5.59
C GLY A 255 32.34 5.55 -5.88
N ILE A 256 31.60 6.15 -4.93
CA ILE A 256 30.22 6.61 -5.19
C ILE A 256 30.20 8.12 -5.46
N THR A 257 29.78 8.50 -6.67
CA THR A 257 29.58 9.91 -7.03
C THR A 257 28.17 10.36 -6.63
N PRO A 258 28.03 11.44 -5.84
CA PRO A 258 26.72 12.02 -5.54
C PRO A 258 26.02 12.49 -6.83
N PRO A 259 24.68 12.35 -6.90
CA PRO A 259 23.91 12.77 -8.05
C PRO A 259 23.78 14.30 -8.05
N ALA A 260 23.65 14.92 -9.23
CA ALA A 260 23.40 16.36 -9.31
C ALA A 260 22.03 16.72 -8.71
N ILE A 261 21.06 15.80 -8.79
CA ILE A 261 19.71 15.93 -8.24
C ILE A 261 19.34 14.65 -7.51
N ARG A 262 18.81 14.76 -6.30
CA ARG A 262 18.52 13.61 -5.43
C ARG A 262 17.06 13.64 -5.02
N ASP A 263 16.30 12.59 -5.32
CA ASP A 263 14.97 12.36 -4.73
C ASP A 263 15.04 11.43 -3.50
N GLY A 264 13.87 11.16 -2.90
CA GLY A 264 13.77 10.24 -1.77
C GLY A 264 14.13 8.77 -2.08
N TRP A 265 14.29 8.39 -3.35
CA TRP A 265 14.71 7.03 -3.74
C TRP A 265 16.22 6.89 -3.88
N PHE A 266 16.95 7.98 -3.66
CA PHE A 266 18.39 7.98 -3.55
C PHE A 266 18.79 8.29 -2.10
N PRO A 267 18.58 7.36 -1.14
CA PRO A 267 19.05 7.55 0.22
C PRO A 267 20.59 7.49 0.30
N PRO A 268 21.18 8.03 1.39
CA PRO A 268 22.61 7.90 1.64
C PRO A 268 23.00 6.44 1.86
N VAL A 269 24.20 6.07 1.41
CA VAL A 269 24.83 4.80 1.75
C VAL A 269 25.62 5.01 3.04
N LEU A 270 25.21 4.36 4.13
CA LEU A 270 25.87 4.50 5.42
C LEU A 270 27.15 3.68 5.45
N GLU A 271 28.22 4.23 6.01
CA GLU A 271 29.55 3.59 6.06
C GLU A 271 29.50 2.20 6.71
N ASN A 272 28.77 2.04 7.82
CA ASN A 272 28.63 0.73 8.48
C ASN A 272 27.94 -0.32 7.60
N ASP A 273 26.94 0.08 6.80
CA ASP A 273 26.28 -0.85 5.87
C ASP A 273 27.24 -1.21 4.72
N TYR A 274 27.95 -0.22 4.18
CA TYR A 274 28.93 -0.44 3.12
C TYR A 274 30.04 -1.39 3.55
N ASN A 275 30.67 -1.11 4.69
CA ASN A 275 31.76 -1.93 5.20
C ASN A 275 31.31 -3.36 5.53
N ALA A 276 30.07 -3.55 6.00
CA ALA A 276 29.53 -4.87 6.30
C ALA A 276 29.21 -5.71 5.05
N LEU A 277 28.91 -5.07 3.91
CA LEU A 277 28.32 -5.75 2.75
C LEU A 277 29.16 -5.72 1.49
N LYS A 278 30.09 -4.76 1.31
CA LYS A 278 30.85 -4.54 0.06
C LYS A 278 31.48 -5.81 -0.54
N ASP A 279 31.95 -6.74 0.30
CA ASP A 279 32.66 -7.95 -0.15
C ASP A 279 31.73 -9.18 -0.30
N THR A 280 30.48 -9.09 0.17
CA THR A 280 29.53 -10.23 0.18
C THR A 280 28.22 -9.95 -0.55
N ILE A 281 28.02 -8.72 -1.04
CA ILE A 281 26.74 -8.24 -1.57
C ILE A 281 26.17 -9.09 -2.72
N ASN A 282 27.05 -9.63 -3.56
CA ASN A 282 26.67 -10.52 -4.68
C ASN A 282 25.95 -11.79 -4.19
N LYS A 283 26.24 -12.29 -2.98
CA LYS A 283 25.54 -13.44 -2.37
C LYS A 283 24.04 -13.18 -2.21
N TYR A 284 23.65 -11.92 -2.05
CA TYR A 284 22.26 -11.51 -1.82
C TYR A 284 21.53 -11.08 -3.09
N GLY A 285 22.14 -11.29 -4.28
CA GLY A 285 21.49 -10.98 -5.55
C GLY A 285 21.56 -9.50 -5.95
N TYR A 286 22.52 -8.74 -5.42
CA TYR A 286 22.75 -7.34 -5.79
C TYR A 286 24.16 -7.17 -6.35
N ASP A 287 24.30 -6.31 -7.36
CA ASP A 287 25.58 -6.11 -8.06
C ASP A 287 26.57 -5.31 -7.21
N ASN A 288 26.05 -4.44 -6.34
CA ASN A 288 26.81 -3.64 -5.38
C ASN A 288 25.89 -3.12 -4.26
N VAL A 289 26.49 -2.50 -3.23
CA VAL A 289 25.76 -1.98 -2.06
C VAL A 289 24.81 -0.84 -2.44
N GLU A 290 25.15 -0.06 -3.47
CA GLU A 290 24.27 0.99 -3.98
C GLU A 290 22.96 0.41 -4.52
N GLN A 291 23.02 -0.65 -5.32
CA GLN A 291 21.82 -1.27 -5.86
C GLN A 291 20.92 -1.85 -4.76
N LEU A 292 21.49 -2.38 -3.68
CA LEU A 292 20.72 -2.79 -2.50
C LEU A 292 20.00 -1.60 -1.85
N ILE A 293 20.74 -0.52 -1.59
CA ILE A 293 20.20 0.62 -0.83
C ILE A 293 19.22 1.45 -1.68
N ARG A 294 19.46 1.51 -2.99
CA ARG A 294 18.71 2.29 -3.98
C ARG A 294 17.92 1.40 -4.93
N TRP A 295 17.48 0.23 -4.47
CA TRP A 295 16.82 -0.80 -5.28
C TRP A 295 15.65 -0.27 -6.12
N ARG A 296 14.91 0.74 -5.63
CA ARG A 296 13.82 1.35 -6.40
C ARG A 296 14.25 2.01 -7.71
N LEU A 297 15.53 2.36 -7.88
CA LEU A 297 16.05 2.98 -9.11
C LEU A 297 16.28 1.96 -10.24
N PHE A 298 16.12 0.66 -9.96
CA PHE A 298 16.41 -0.41 -10.89
C PHE A 298 15.15 -1.24 -11.18
N ALA A 299 14.80 -1.41 -12.45
CA ALA A 299 13.62 -2.14 -12.90
C ALA A 299 13.66 -3.60 -12.43
N GLU A 300 14.85 -4.19 -12.39
CA GLU A 300 15.12 -5.57 -12.00
C GLU A 300 14.86 -5.83 -10.52
N THR A 301 14.94 -4.80 -9.66
CA THR A 301 14.77 -4.96 -8.21
C THR A 301 13.51 -4.28 -7.67
N GLY A 302 13.02 -3.21 -8.33
CA GLY A 302 11.85 -2.44 -7.88
C GLY A 302 10.68 -2.28 -8.85
N GLY A 303 10.78 -2.68 -10.12
CA GLY A 303 9.64 -2.71 -11.05
C GLY A 303 9.06 -1.35 -11.49
N GLY A 304 9.58 -0.23 -10.99
CA GLY A 304 9.24 1.13 -11.42
C GLY A 304 7.96 1.71 -10.80
N LEU A 305 7.54 2.88 -11.28
CA LEU A 305 6.46 3.67 -10.67
C LEU A 305 5.10 2.94 -10.64
N MET A 306 4.81 2.08 -11.62
CA MET A 306 3.56 1.33 -11.62
C MET A 306 3.51 0.27 -10.52
N ALA A 307 4.62 -0.41 -10.24
CA ALA A 307 4.69 -1.38 -9.15
C ALA A 307 4.71 -0.68 -7.78
N GLU A 308 5.51 0.38 -7.65
CA GLU A 308 5.73 1.06 -6.36
C GLU A 308 4.57 1.97 -5.95
N LEU A 309 3.99 2.74 -6.87
CA LEU A 309 2.97 3.74 -6.55
C LEU A 309 1.64 3.44 -7.26
N GLY A 310 1.69 3.08 -8.55
CA GLY A 310 0.50 2.83 -9.35
C GLY A 310 -0.40 1.75 -8.76
N SER A 311 0.19 0.70 -8.21
CA SER A 311 -0.53 -0.37 -7.48
C SER A 311 -1.48 0.15 -6.42
N HIS A 312 -1.09 1.17 -5.62
CA HIS A 312 -1.95 1.75 -4.61
C HIS A 312 -3.18 2.47 -5.18
N GLN A 313 -2.99 3.32 -6.19
CA GLN A 313 -4.09 4.06 -6.80
C GLN A 313 -5.02 3.17 -7.63
N LEU A 314 -4.47 2.11 -8.24
CA LEU A 314 -5.25 1.17 -9.05
C LEU A 314 -6.01 0.17 -8.17
N ASP A 315 -5.47 -0.21 -7.01
CA ASP A 315 -6.21 -0.91 -5.96
C ASP A 315 -7.38 -0.05 -5.46
N ALA A 316 -7.14 1.23 -5.14
CA ALA A 316 -8.20 2.17 -4.76
C ALA A 316 -9.30 2.29 -5.83
N ALA A 317 -8.92 2.46 -7.10
CA ALA A 317 -9.87 2.48 -8.21
C ALA A 317 -10.68 1.17 -8.31
N SER A 318 -10.00 0.03 -8.13
CA SER A 318 -10.65 -1.29 -8.11
C SER A 318 -11.64 -1.42 -6.95
N ILE A 319 -11.32 -0.93 -5.75
CA ILE A 319 -12.24 -0.88 -4.60
C ILE A 319 -13.49 -0.05 -4.93
N PHE A 320 -13.33 1.12 -5.55
CA PHE A 320 -14.45 2.00 -5.90
C PHE A 320 -15.35 1.43 -7.00
N LEU A 321 -14.78 0.70 -7.96
CA LEU A 321 -15.52 0.07 -9.04
C LEU A 321 -16.08 -1.32 -8.67
N GLY A 322 -15.94 -1.75 -7.42
CA GLY A 322 -16.47 -3.03 -6.96
C GLY A 322 -15.67 -4.25 -7.43
N LYS A 323 -14.35 -4.08 -7.60
CA LYS A 323 -13.37 -5.10 -7.98
C LYS A 323 -13.65 -5.75 -9.34
N VAL A 324 -14.24 -5.01 -10.26
CA VAL A 324 -14.38 -5.45 -11.66
C VAL A 324 -13.01 -5.48 -12.35
N LYS A 325 -12.81 -6.44 -13.26
CA LYS A 325 -11.58 -6.60 -14.03
C LYS A 325 -11.54 -5.55 -15.17
N PRO A 326 -10.40 -4.89 -15.43
CA PRO A 326 -10.31 -3.94 -16.54
C PRO A 326 -10.43 -4.61 -17.90
N LEU A 327 -10.78 -3.82 -18.90
CA LEU A 327 -10.90 -4.19 -20.31
C LEU A 327 -9.58 -3.98 -21.04
N ALA A 328 -8.97 -2.81 -20.89
CA ALA A 328 -7.73 -2.47 -21.57
C ALA A 328 -6.90 -1.42 -20.82
N VAL A 329 -5.62 -1.31 -21.18
CA VAL A 329 -4.69 -0.28 -20.72
C VAL A 329 -3.84 0.24 -21.88
N GLN A 330 -3.55 1.53 -21.87
CA GLN A 330 -2.55 2.18 -22.72
C GLN A 330 -1.93 3.37 -21.98
N GLY A 331 -0.73 3.78 -22.36
CA GLY A 331 -0.12 4.95 -21.72
C GLY A 331 1.30 5.22 -22.19
N TYR A 332 1.94 6.17 -21.53
CA TYR A 332 3.29 6.61 -21.82
C TYR A 332 4.12 6.66 -20.53
N GLY A 333 5.33 6.15 -20.61
CA GLY A 333 6.32 6.14 -19.54
C GLY A 333 7.68 6.52 -20.07
N GLY A 334 8.50 7.13 -19.24
CA GLY A 334 9.87 7.42 -19.61
C GLY A 334 10.65 8.15 -18.53
N LYS A 335 11.86 8.57 -18.92
CA LYS A 335 12.75 9.41 -18.14
C LYS A 335 12.76 10.81 -18.71
N MET A 336 11.91 11.68 -18.17
CA MET A 336 11.70 13.05 -18.66
C MET A 336 12.47 14.06 -17.83
N PHE A 337 12.81 13.72 -16.58
CA PHE A 337 13.46 14.64 -15.66
C PHE A 337 14.82 14.13 -15.18
N PHE A 338 14.83 12.96 -14.56
CA PHE A 338 16.01 12.19 -14.17
C PHE A 338 16.63 11.49 -15.39
N GLY A 339 17.89 11.08 -15.26
CA GLY A 339 18.68 10.53 -16.35
C GLY A 339 20.18 10.69 -16.13
N PRO A 340 20.99 10.29 -17.14
CA PRO A 340 22.45 10.30 -17.07
C PRO A 340 23.02 11.62 -16.53
N GLY A 341 23.89 11.53 -15.52
CA GLY A 341 24.57 12.67 -14.91
C GLY A 341 23.68 13.51 -13.98
N LYS A 342 22.39 13.17 -13.84
CA LYS A 342 21.50 13.75 -12.82
C LYS A 342 21.31 12.76 -11.69
N ASN A 343 20.56 11.70 -11.95
CA ASN A 343 20.21 10.65 -11.01
C ASN A 343 19.96 9.38 -11.83
N ASP A 344 21.02 8.62 -12.02
CA ASP A 344 21.03 7.52 -12.96
C ASP A 344 20.11 6.40 -12.49
N ARG A 345 19.19 6.00 -13.38
CA ARG A 345 18.15 5.00 -13.15
C ARG A 345 17.71 4.39 -14.48
N ASN A 346 17.24 3.15 -14.45
CA ASN A 346 16.68 2.47 -15.63
C ASN A 346 15.15 2.34 -15.58
N ILE A 347 14.51 2.87 -14.54
CA ILE A 347 13.06 3.00 -14.42
C ILE A 347 12.54 4.34 -14.93
N ASP A 348 11.25 4.40 -15.23
CA ASP A 348 10.54 5.63 -15.56
C ASP A 348 10.46 6.58 -14.35
N ASP A 349 10.47 7.88 -14.62
CA ASP A 349 10.23 8.94 -13.63
C ASP A 349 8.92 9.71 -13.86
N HIS A 350 8.31 9.56 -15.03
CA HIS A 350 6.95 9.99 -15.33
C HIS A 350 6.21 8.85 -16.00
N VAL A 351 4.98 8.61 -15.54
CA VAL A 351 4.04 7.67 -16.14
C VAL A 351 2.66 8.33 -16.27
N PHE A 352 2.00 8.06 -17.38
CA PHE A 352 0.64 8.48 -17.69
C PHE A 352 -0.12 7.31 -18.30
N MET A 353 -1.07 6.76 -17.55
CA MET A 353 -1.82 5.57 -17.95
C MET A 353 -3.30 5.89 -18.08
N THR A 354 -3.96 5.27 -19.05
CA THR A 354 -5.41 5.24 -19.20
C THR A 354 -5.87 3.80 -19.21
N TYR A 355 -6.83 3.47 -18.36
CA TYR A 355 -7.47 2.18 -18.27
C TYR A 355 -8.93 2.30 -18.63
N GLU A 356 -9.45 1.26 -19.28
CA GLU A 356 -10.86 1.06 -19.52
C GLU A 356 -11.37 0.01 -18.53
N PHE A 357 -12.38 0.33 -17.74
CA PHE A 357 -13.08 -0.60 -16.85
C PHE A 357 -14.54 -0.73 -17.28
N PRO A 358 -15.16 -1.90 -17.07
CA PRO A 358 -16.59 -2.05 -17.30
C PRO A 358 -17.37 -1.21 -16.27
N GLY A 359 -18.30 -0.39 -16.74
CA GLY A 359 -19.29 0.28 -15.90
C GLY A 359 -20.37 -0.67 -15.40
N LYS A 360 -21.25 -0.15 -14.55
CA LYS A 360 -22.29 -0.92 -13.84
C LYS A 360 -23.20 -1.74 -14.77
N ASN A 361 -23.49 -1.20 -15.95
CA ASN A 361 -24.40 -1.75 -16.96
C ASN A 361 -23.64 -2.36 -18.17
N TYR A 362 -22.33 -2.54 -18.08
CA TYR A 362 -21.50 -3.03 -19.21
C TYR A 362 -21.93 -4.40 -19.78
N ALA A 363 -22.59 -5.21 -18.96
CA ALA A 363 -23.15 -6.49 -19.40
C ALA A 363 -24.16 -6.32 -20.54
N THR A 364 -25.02 -5.30 -20.47
CA THR A 364 -26.08 -5.00 -21.44
C THR A 364 -25.75 -3.85 -22.39
N ASP A 365 -24.88 -2.92 -21.99
CA ASP A 365 -24.43 -1.79 -22.82
C ASP A 365 -22.89 -1.74 -22.86
N LYS A 366 -22.30 -2.12 -23.99
CA LYS A 366 -20.83 -2.12 -24.17
C LYS A 366 -20.21 -0.73 -24.20
N ASN A 367 -21.02 0.33 -24.27
CA ASN A 367 -20.54 1.71 -24.16
C ASN A 367 -20.48 2.20 -22.71
N ASP A 368 -21.02 1.45 -21.75
CA ASP A 368 -20.87 1.77 -20.34
C ASP A 368 -19.46 1.41 -19.85
N VAL A 369 -18.49 2.26 -20.20
CA VAL A 369 -17.09 2.14 -19.85
C VAL A 369 -16.72 3.27 -18.89
N VAL A 370 -15.97 2.92 -17.84
CA VAL A 370 -15.34 3.88 -16.93
C VAL A 370 -13.89 4.05 -17.32
N ILE A 371 -13.47 5.29 -17.53
CA ILE A 371 -12.06 5.59 -17.77
C ILE A 371 -11.36 5.82 -16.43
N VAL A 372 -10.21 5.20 -16.23
CA VAL A 372 -9.33 5.49 -15.09
C VAL A 372 -8.03 6.05 -15.64
N SER A 373 -7.74 7.32 -15.35
CA SER A 373 -6.45 7.93 -15.69
C SER A 373 -5.55 7.95 -14.47
N TYR A 374 -4.34 7.39 -14.59
CA TYR A 374 -3.32 7.41 -13.56
C TYR A 374 -2.10 8.22 -14.00
N SER A 375 -1.55 9.05 -13.11
CA SER A 375 -0.26 9.68 -13.36
C SER A 375 0.63 9.74 -12.11
N SER A 376 1.92 9.55 -12.33
CA SER A 376 2.98 9.83 -11.36
C SER A 376 4.09 10.56 -12.07
N ILE A 377 4.36 11.80 -11.66
CA ILE A 377 5.32 12.69 -12.30
C ILE A 377 6.20 13.39 -11.27
N SER A 378 7.30 13.97 -11.72
CA SER A 378 8.28 14.62 -10.83
C SER A 378 8.08 16.14 -10.68
N THR A 379 6.98 16.70 -11.17
CA THR A 379 6.78 18.16 -11.32
C THR A 379 5.41 18.65 -10.83
N ASN A 380 5.03 18.35 -9.58
CA ASN A 380 3.80 18.87 -8.98
C ASN A 380 3.92 19.13 -7.47
N SER A 381 3.54 20.32 -7.02
CA SER A 381 3.33 20.65 -5.60
C SER A 381 1.90 21.08 -5.30
N PHE A 382 1.03 21.16 -6.32
CA PHE A 382 -0.33 21.65 -6.20
C PHE A 382 -1.31 20.54 -5.76
N GLU A 383 -1.27 19.39 -6.43
CA GLU A 383 -2.06 18.21 -6.04
C GLU A 383 -1.15 17.23 -5.29
N GLN A 384 -1.64 16.65 -4.19
CA GLN A 384 -0.88 15.64 -3.44
C GLN A 384 -0.96 14.27 -4.14
N TYR A 385 -1.61 13.31 -3.50
CA TYR A 385 -1.94 12.00 -4.06
C TYR A 385 -3.36 11.63 -3.65
N GLY A 386 -4.01 10.78 -4.44
CA GLY A 386 -5.38 10.34 -4.19
C GLY A 386 -6.20 10.16 -5.46
N GLU A 387 -7.51 10.14 -5.30
CA GLU A 387 -8.48 9.76 -6.33
C GLU A 387 -9.62 10.78 -6.44
N CYS A 388 -9.95 11.20 -7.65
CA CYS A 388 -11.11 12.02 -7.95
C CYS A 388 -12.08 11.21 -8.82
N LEU A 389 -13.22 10.85 -8.25
CA LEU A 389 -14.27 10.08 -8.89
C LEU A 389 -15.32 11.04 -9.44
N MET A 390 -15.60 10.95 -10.73
CA MET A 390 -16.54 11.81 -11.45
C MET A 390 -17.70 10.96 -11.94
N GLY A 391 -18.86 11.19 -11.33
CA GLY A 391 -20.11 10.54 -11.69
C GLY A 391 -21.13 11.50 -12.29
N SER A 392 -22.19 10.96 -12.88
CA SER A 392 -23.23 11.73 -13.57
C SER A 392 -24.01 12.70 -12.68
N ARG A 393 -23.93 12.57 -11.36
CA ARG A 393 -24.64 13.42 -10.38
C ARG A 393 -23.73 14.03 -9.31
N GLY A 394 -22.43 13.80 -9.38
CA GLY A 394 -21.51 14.38 -8.42
C GLY A 394 -20.08 13.91 -8.59
N THR A 395 -19.19 14.57 -7.85
CA THR A 395 -17.76 14.31 -7.79
C THR A 395 -17.36 14.02 -6.35
N MET A 396 -16.55 12.99 -6.14
CA MET A 396 -15.96 12.69 -4.84
C MET A 396 -14.45 12.71 -4.95
N VAL A 397 -13.78 13.41 -4.03
CA VAL A 397 -12.32 13.54 -4.01
C VAL A 397 -11.80 12.94 -2.73
N VAL A 398 -10.96 11.92 -2.86
CA VAL A 398 -10.16 11.35 -1.78
C VAL A 398 -8.76 11.96 -1.86
N GLU A 399 -8.37 12.70 -0.83
CA GLU A 399 -7.07 13.41 -0.77
C GLU A 399 -6.20 12.79 0.34
N ALA A 400 -5.00 12.36 -0.04
CA ALA A 400 -3.93 11.87 0.82
C ALA A 400 -4.33 10.76 1.81
N GLU A 401 -5.31 9.92 1.44
CA GLU A 401 -5.89 8.87 2.30
C GLU A 401 -6.42 9.39 3.65
N GLN A 402 -6.70 10.70 3.75
CA GLN A 402 -7.05 11.35 5.02
C GLN A 402 -8.35 12.13 4.93
N LYS A 403 -8.68 12.64 3.75
CA LYS A 403 -9.85 13.50 3.54
C LYS A 403 -10.70 12.96 2.41
N VAL A 404 -12.02 13.04 2.59
CA VAL A 404 -12.98 12.80 1.52
C VAL A 404 -13.88 14.01 1.40
N MET A 405 -14.01 14.51 0.18
CA MET A 405 -14.87 15.63 -0.15
C MET A 405 -15.92 15.16 -1.14
N LEU A 406 -17.18 15.57 -0.93
CA LEU A 406 -18.29 15.25 -1.82
C LEU A 406 -18.87 16.53 -2.42
N TYR A 407 -19.03 16.53 -3.73
CA TYR A 407 -19.66 17.61 -4.48
C TYR A 407 -20.79 17.10 -5.37
N THR A 408 -22.04 17.37 -5.01
CA THR A 408 -23.21 16.96 -5.81
C THR A 408 -23.54 17.99 -6.87
N GLU A 409 -23.96 17.51 -8.04
CA GLU A 409 -24.56 18.36 -9.06
C GLU A 409 -25.91 18.88 -8.60
N LYS A 410 -26.32 20.01 -9.16
CA LYS A 410 -27.66 20.55 -8.97
C LYS A 410 -28.68 19.61 -9.59
N ASN A 411 -29.69 19.21 -8.82
CA ASN A 411 -30.86 18.52 -9.30
C ASN A 411 -31.85 19.55 -9.91
N PRO A 412 -32.03 19.58 -11.24
CA PRO A 412 -32.91 20.55 -11.89
C PRO A 412 -34.40 20.35 -11.52
N MET A 413 -34.76 19.17 -11.02
CA MET A 413 -36.14 18.84 -10.61
C MET A 413 -36.46 19.27 -9.18
N ALA A 414 -35.44 19.61 -8.38
CA ALA A 414 -35.61 20.02 -6.99
C ALA A 414 -35.58 21.55 -6.89
N LYS A 415 -36.71 22.16 -6.53
CA LYS A 415 -36.83 23.62 -6.41
C LYS A 415 -35.89 24.13 -5.31
N GLY A 416 -35.00 25.06 -5.67
CA GLY A 416 -34.04 25.67 -4.74
C GLY A 416 -32.75 24.89 -4.53
N ASP A 417 -32.58 23.74 -5.19
CA ASP A 417 -31.32 22.99 -5.14
C ASP A 417 -30.21 23.71 -5.91
N GLN A 418 -28.98 23.60 -5.40
CA GLN A 418 -27.80 24.28 -5.93
C GLN A 418 -26.63 23.30 -6.02
N ARG A 419 -25.60 23.67 -6.79
CA ARG A 419 -24.36 22.89 -6.78
C ARG A 419 -23.72 23.01 -5.40
N SER A 420 -23.24 21.90 -4.89
CA SER A 420 -22.69 21.86 -3.54
C SER A 420 -21.33 22.57 -3.40
N MET A 421 -20.73 23.02 -4.51
CA MET A 421 -19.53 23.85 -4.54
C MET A 421 -19.82 25.35 -4.30
N ASP A 422 -21.08 25.77 -4.41
CA ASP A 422 -21.45 27.17 -4.26
C ASP A 422 -21.41 27.55 -2.77
N VAL A 423 -20.27 28.11 -2.32
CA VAL A 423 -20.14 28.69 -0.98
C VAL A 423 -20.98 29.96 -0.93
N GLN A 424 -22.10 29.92 -0.22
CA GLN A 424 -22.90 31.13 -0.01
C GLN A 424 -22.10 32.12 0.84
N VAL A 425 -21.62 33.20 0.24
CA VAL A 425 -21.23 34.40 0.98
C VAL A 425 -22.53 35.04 1.44
N SER A 426 -22.98 34.73 2.65
CA SER A 426 -23.90 35.62 3.33
C SER A 426 -23.18 36.95 3.46
N THR A 427 -23.61 37.97 2.71
CA THR A 427 -23.12 39.34 2.85
C THR A 427 -23.23 39.71 4.33
N LEU A 428 -22.10 39.67 5.03
CA LEU A 428 -21.98 40.27 6.35
C LEU A 428 -22.36 41.74 6.19
N LYS A 429 -23.16 42.25 7.13
CA LYS A 429 -23.50 43.67 7.20
C LYS A 429 -22.22 44.52 7.01
N PRO A 430 -22.28 45.65 6.31
CA PRO A 430 -21.10 46.48 6.04
C PRO A 430 -20.42 46.84 7.37
N GLY A 431 -19.16 46.41 7.57
CA GLY A 431 -18.37 46.75 8.77
C GLY A 431 -17.56 45.63 9.43
N GLY A 432 -17.63 44.38 8.95
CA GLY A 432 -16.76 43.29 9.43
C GLY A 432 -15.47 43.21 8.62
N ALA A 433 -14.31 43.27 9.29
CA ALA A 433 -12.98 43.27 8.66
C ALA A 433 -12.80 42.10 7.67
N ALA A 434 -12.43 42.43 6.43
CA ALA A 434 -11.92 41.48 5.46
C ALA A 434 -10.55 41.00 5.96
N ALA A 435 -10.38 39.70 6.17
CA ALA A 435 -9.07 39.12 6.48
C ALA A 435 -8.23 39.07 5.21
N ASP A 436 -7.10 39.77 5.25
CA ASP A 436 -6.10 39.91 4.21
C ASP A 436 -5.65 38.56 3.62
N SER A 437 -5.57 38.53 2.29
CA SER A 437 -4.83 37.51 1.55
C SER A 437 -3.32 37.72 1.75
N SER A 438 -2.71 37.00 2.69
CA SER A 438 -1.26 36.92 2.77
C SER A 438 -0.74 35.74 1.94
N SER A 439 0.09 36.08 0.96
CA SER A 439 0.95 35.16 0.22
C SER A 439 2.03 34.60 1.15
N THR A 440 2.43 33.34 0.96
CA THR A 440 3.75 32.90 1.43
C THR A 440 4.32 31.83 0.51
N TRP A 441 5.11 32.29 -0.45
CA TRP A 441 6.21 31.50 -1.01
C TRP A 441 7.24 31.29 0.11
N GLY A 442 7.46 30.03 0.47
CA GLY A 442 8.53 29.60 1.37
C GLY A 442 8.89 28.15 1.05
N GLY A 443 10.13 27.93 0.61
CA GLY A 443 10.70 26.63 0.30
C GLY A 443 10.85 25.68 1.50
N PRO A 444 11.45 24.50 1.29
CA PRO A 444 10.89 23.23 1.73
C PRO A 444 11.33 22.77 3.13
N SER A 445 10.57 21.81 3.66
CA SER A 445 10.84 20.92 4.81
C SER A 445 10.20 21.34 6.14
N ALA A 446 9.10 20.67 6.50
CA ALA A 446 8.91 19.96 7.77
C ALA A 446 7.44 19.56 7.95
N ALA A 447 7.23 18.32 8.39
CA ALA A 447 6.07 17.90 9.19
C ALA A 447 4.67 18.30 8.68
N VAL A 448 4.05 17.43 7.86
CA VAL A 448 2.58 17.37 7.79
C VAL A 448 2.08 16.65 9.05
N THR A 449 2.07 17.37 10.16
CA THR A 449 1.32 17.04 11.39
C THR A 449 0.78 18.33 11.97
N ALA A 450 -0.47 18.66 11.65
CA ALA A 450 -1.44 19.24 12.57
C ALA A 450 -2.78 19.46 11.84
N SER A 451 -3.80 18.89 12.44
CA SER A 451 -5.23 18.98 12.16
C SER A 451 -5.82 20.39 12.27
N THR A 452 -6.74 20.71 11.37
CA THR A 452 -7.94 21.53 11.65
C THR A 452 -9.06 20.92 10.79
N GLY A 453 -10.24 20.51 11.24
CA GLY A 453 -10.93 20.61 12.52
C GLY A 453 -12.43 20.68 12.23
N ALA A 454 -13.09 19.53 11.96
CA ALA A 454 -14.56 19.40 11.94
C ALA A 454 -15.03 17.92 11.89
N SER A 455 -14.74 17.15 12.94
CA SER A 455 -15.59 16.04 13.47
C SER A 455 -14.91 15.46 14.71
N ALA A 456 -14.74 16.31 15.72
CA ALA A 456 -14.35 15.85 17.06
C ALA A 456 -15.57 15.22 17.73
N ALA A 457 -15.89 13.99 17.34
CA ALA A 457 -16.70 13.08 18.11
C ALA A 457 -16.07 11.68 17.99
N ALA A 458 -15.17 11.39 18.93
CA ALA A 458 -14.38 10.16 19.14
C ALA A 458 -13.12 9.95 18.26
N GLY A 459 -11.94 10.12 18.89
CA GLY A 459 -10.80 9.19 18.74
C GLY A 459 -9.73 9.49 17.69
N GLY A 460 -8.52 9.86 18.16
CA GLY A 460 -7.23 9.58 17.51
C GLY A 460 -6.97 10.09 16.07
N PRO A 461 -5.75 9.90 15.54
CA PRO A 461 -5.50 10.06 14.11
C PRO A 461 -6.27 8.99 13.32
N ILE A 462 -6.78 9.35 12.13
CA ILE A 462 -7.46 8.43 11.21
C ILE A 462 -6.53 7.25 10.88
N SER A 463 -6.99 6.03 11.12
CA SER A 463 -6.21 4.83 10.79
C SER A 463 -5.98 4.72 9.28
N ARG A 464 -4.75 4.38 8.90
CA ARG A 464 -4.37 4.06 7.52
C ARG A 464 -4.62 2.60 7.15
N GLY A 465 -5.08 1.77 8.10
CA GLY A 465 -5.44 0.37 7.88
C GLY A 465 -4.33 -0.65 8.20
N TYR A 466 -3.09 -0.22 8.45
CA TYR A 466 -1.96 -1.12 8.75
C TYR A 466 -2.22 -2.00 9.98
N ARG A 467 -2.71 -1.37 11.06
CA ARG A 467 -3.01 -2.08 12.30
C ARG A 467 -4.11 -3.11 12.07
N GLU A 468 -5.21 -2.67 11.46
CA GLU A 468 -6.38 -3.50 11.17
C GLU A 468 -6.05 -4.67 10.23
N GLU A 469 -5.15 -4.46 9.26
CA GLU A 469 -4.69 -5.51 8.36
C GLU A 469 -3.94 -6.62 9.09
N MET A 470 -3.00 -6.25 9.98
CA MET A 470 -2.24 -7.22 10.77
C MET A 470 -3.13 -7.91 11.83
N GLU A 471 -4.10 -7.20 12.41
CA GLU A 471 -5.09 -7.76 13.32
C GLU A 471 -5.99 -8.79 12.61
N ASP A 472 -6.54 -8.46 11.44
CA ASP A 472 -7.37 -9.40 10.65
C ASP A 472 -6.56 -10.59 10.14
N PHE A 473 -5.31 -10.37 9.71
CA PHE A 473 -4.41 -11.45 9.33
C PHE A 473 -4.17 -12.43 10.49
N ALA A 474 -3.81 -11.92 11.68
CA ALA A 474 -3.60 -12.75 12.86
C ALA A 474 -4.89 -13.47 13.30
N TYR A 475 -6.04 -12.80 13.20
CA TYR A 475 -7.34 -13.40 13.47
C TYR A 475 -7.64 -14.56 12.49
N CYS A 476 -7.35 -14.38 11.20
CA CYS A 476 -7.49 -15.45 10.21
C CYS A 476 -6.55 -16.63 10.49
N VAL A 477 -5.29 -16.38 10.89
CA VAL A 477 -4.33 -17.43 11.27
C VAL A 477 -4.86 -18.26 12.44
N ARG A 478 -5.51 -17.64 13.42
CA ARG A 478 -6.03 -18.33 14.60
C ARG A 478 -7.29 -19.14 14.33
N LEU A 479 -8.06 -18.77 13.32
CA LEU A 479 -9.22 -19.53 12.84
C LEU A 479 -8.87 -20.57 11.77
N TRP A 480 -7.62 -20.60 11.30
CA TRP A 480 -7.24 -21.40 10.15
C TRP A 480 -7.24 -22.90 10.46
N ASP A 481 -8.12 -23.63 9.79
CA ASP A 481 -8.08 -25.09 9.72
C ASP A 481 -7.35 -25.51 8.44
N ALA A 482 -6.15 -26.05 8.61
CA ALA A 482 -5.34 -26.55 7.50
C ALA A 482 -6.01 -27.72 6.74
N GLN A 483 -6.96 -28.44 7.35
CA GLN A 483 -7.69 -29.53 6.69
C GLN A 483 -8.72 -29.00 5.68
N LEU A 484 -9.38 -27.89 6.02
CA LEU A 484 -10.29 -27.20 5.10
C LEU A 484 -9.53 -26.40 4.04
N GLY A 485 -8.34 -25.88 4.40
CA GLY A 485 -7.46 -25.14 3.51
C GLY A 485 -8.19 -24.08 2.69
N TYR A 486 -7.98 -24.11 1.37
CA TYR A 486 -8.55 -23.17 0.41
C TYR A 486 -9.89 -23.63 -0.20
N ALA A 487 -10.63 -24.52 0.46
CA ALA A 487 -11.91 -25.01 -0.05
C ALA A 487 -12.88 -23.84 -0.33
N LYS A 488 -13.58 -23.93 -1.46
CA LYS A 488 -14.62 -22.98 -1.86
C LYS A 488 -15.98 -23.67 -1.95
N LYS A 489 -17.04 -22.98 -1.51
CA LYS A 489 -18.44 -23.34 -1.71
C LYS A 489 -19.13 -22.18 -2.41
N ASP A 490 -19.83 -22.45 -3.52
CA ASP A 490 -20.52 -21.44 -4.34
C ASP A 490 -19.60 -20.27 -4.74
N GLY A 491 -18.34 -20.57 -5.05
CA GLY A 491 -17.33 -19.60 -5.45
C GLY A 491 -16.72 -18.77 -4.30
N GLN A 492 -17.13 -18.98 -3.05
CA GLN A 492 -16.59 -18.29 -1.88
C GLN A 492 -15.77 -19.24 -1.01
N TYR A 493 -14.71 -18.73 -0.38
CA TYR A 493 -13.93 -19.52 0.57
C TYR A 493 -14.80 -19.95 1.76
N VAL A 494 -14.68 -21.23 2.13
CA VAL A 494 -15.39 -21.80 3.30
C VAL A 494 -14.86 -21.17 4.59
N GLN A 495 -13.54 -20.95 4.66
CA GLN A 495 -12.88 -20.30 5.78
C GLN A 495 -12.74 -18.79 5.55
N ARG A 496 -12.65 -18.02 6.64
CA ARG A 496 -12.36 -16.58 6.55
C ARG A 496 -10.95 -16.37 6.00
N MET A 497 -10.84 -15.56 4.96
CA MET A 497 -9.58 -15.12 4.38
C MET A 497 -9.32 -13.64 4.69
N PRO A 498 -8.05 -13.20 4.75
CA PRO A 498 -7.70 -11.79 4.72
C PRO A 498 -8.34 -11.09 3.51
N ARG A 499 -8.69 -9.80 3.67
CA ARG A 499 -9.40 -9.03 2.63
C ARG A 499 -8.59 -8.87 1.34
N CYS A 500 -7.25 -8.83 1.46
CA CYS A 500 -6.30 -8.84 0.33
C CYS A 500 -5.46 -10.13 0.33
N HIS A 501 -6.14 -11.28 0.25
CA HIS A 501 -5.50 -12.57 0.01
C HIS A 501 -4.96 -12.67 -1.42
N GLY A 502 -4.13 -13.69 -1.69
CA GLY A 502 -3.37 -13.82 -2.94
C GLY A 502 -4.14 -13.59 -4.25
N GLU A 503 -5.36 -14.12 -4.43
CA GLU A 503 -6.15 -13.91 -5.66
C GLU A 503 -6.57 -12.44 -5.86
N VAL A 504 -6.89 -11.72 -4.78
CA VAL A 504 -7.22 -10.28 -4.83
C VAL A 504 -5.98 -9.48 -5.19
N ALA A 505 -4.87 -9.72 -4.49
CA ALA A 505 -3.63 -8.98 -4.72
C ALA A 505 -2.99 -9.26 -6.09
N MET A 506 -3.16 -10.47 -6.62
CA MET A 506 -2.74 -10.82 -7.98
C MET A 506 -3.52 -10.04 -9.01
N ALA A 507 -4.81 -9.78 -8.80
CA ALA A 507 -5.57 -8.93 -9.71
C ALA A 507 -4.96 -7.53 -9.80
N ASP A 508 -4.63 -6.90 -8.66
CA ASP A 508 -3.98 -5.59 -8.63
C ASP A 508 -2.60 -5.63 -9.32
N ALA A 509 -1.84 -6.71 -9.11
CA ALA A 509 -0.55 -6.91 -9.78
C ALA A 509 -0.68 -7.07 -11.29
N VAL A 510 -1.69 -7.78 -11.79
CA VAL A 510 -1.98 -7.89 -13.22
C VAL A 510 -2.24 -6.50 -13.81
N ILE A 511 -3.05 -5.68 -13.13
CA ILE A 511 -3.38 -4.33 -13.60
C ILE A 511 -2.12 -3.45 -13.65
N ALA A 512 -1.36 -3.40 -12.55
CA ALA A 512 -0.17 -2.55 -12.43
C ALA A 512 0.98 -2.98 -13.35
N LEU A 513 1.29 -4.28 -13.44
CA LEU A 513 2.45 -4.77 -14.18
C LEU A 513 2.21 -4.81 -15.69
N THR A 514 0.97 -5.01 -16.13
CA THR A 514 0.62 -4.92 -17.56
C THR A 514 0.83 -3.50 -18.09
N ALA A 515 0.71 -2.48 -17.26
CA ALA A 515 0.98 -1.09 -17.65
C ALA A 515 2.42 -0.86 -18.09
N ASN A 516 3.40 -1.47 -17.43
CA ASN A 516 4.80 -1.40 -17.85
C ASN A 516 4.99 -1.95 -19.27
N ARG A 517 4.28 -3.03 -19.62
CA ARG A 517 4.26 -3.55 -21.00
C ARG A 517 3.49 -2.67 -21.97
N ALA A 518 2.41 -2.03 -21.53
CA ALA A 518 1.67 -1.10 -22.38
C ALA A 518 2.54 0.12 -22.77
N MET A 519 3.41 0.58 -21.86
CA MET A 519 4.32 1.70 -22.14
C MET A 519 5.49 1.30 -23.04
N HIS A 520 6.06 0.10 -22.87
CA HIS A 520 7.36 -0.26 -23.48
C HIS A 520 7.37 -1.53 -24.35
N GLY A 521 6.25 -2.25 -24.44
CA GLY A 521 6.19 -3.61 -24.98
C GLY A 521 5.85 -3.72 -26.48
N GLY A 522 5.63 -2.61 -27.18
CA GLY A 522 5.40 -2.62 -28.62
C GLY A 522 6.67 -2.79 -29.45
N PRO A 523 6.53 -2.94 -30.78
CA PRO A 523 7.66 -2.94 -31.70
C PRO A 523 8.53 -1.70 -31.50
N ASN A 524 9.84 -1.90 -31.35
CA ASN A 524 10.83 -0.85 -31.09
C ASN A 524 10.60 -0.03 -29.80
N GLY A 525 9.90 -0.59 -28.81
CA GLY A 525 9.61 0.11 -27.54
C GLY A 525 8.50 1.15 -27.65
N VAL A 526 7.73 1.16 -28.74
CA VAL A 526 6.59 2.07 -28.90
C VAL A 526 5.44 1.63 -27.96
N PRO A 527 4.75 2.56 -27.30
CA PRO A 527 3.58 2.22 -26.50
C PRO A 527 2.47 1.53 -27.29
N VAL A 528 1.75 0.62 -26.65
CA VAL A 528 0.66 -0.15 -27.25
C VAL A 528 -0.54 -0.22 -26.32
N ARG A 529 -1.73 -0.31 -26.90
CA ARG A 529 -2.94 -0.68 -26.16
C ARG A 529 -2.94 -2.19 -25.94
N ILE A 530 -3.11 -2.62 -24.69
CA ILE A 530 -3.21 -4.03 -24.30
C ILE A 530 -4.61 -4.29 -23.77
N GLU A 531 -5.28 -5.30 -24.33
CA GLU A 531 -6.52 -5.84 -23.79
C GLU A 531 -6.22 -6.89 -22.73
N PHE A 532 -6.93 -6.79 -21.60
CA PHE A 532 -6.79 -7.73 -20.51
C PHE A 532 -7.47 -9.06 -20.81
N LYS A 533 -6.76 -10.16 -20.53
CA LYS A 533 -7.30 -11.52 -20.68
C LYS A 533 -7.83 -12.02 -19.35
N LYS A 534 -8.95 -12.75 -19.35
CA LYS A 534 -9.59 -13.26 -18.13
C LYS A 534 -8.68 -14.23 -17.37
N GLU A 535 -7.92 -15.02 -18.13
CA GLU A 535 -6.98 -16.05 -17.71
C GLU A 535 -5.80 -15.48 -16.91
N TRP A 536 -5.45 -14.20 -17.14
CA TRP A 536 -4.41 -13.52 -16.35
C TRP A 536 -4.83 -13.35 -14.88
N PHE A 537 -6.13 -13.24 -14.63
CA PHE A 537 -6.72 -13.10 -13.30
C PHE A 537 -7.16 -14.44 -12.69
N ASP A 538 -6.87 -15.55 -13.38
CA ASP A 538 -7.11 -16.90 -12.87
C ASP A 538 -5.80 -17.48 -12.34
N ALA A 539 -5.76 -17.77 -11.05
CA ALA A 539 -4.54 -18.24 -10.38
C ALA A 539 -4.15 -19.65 -10.83
N ASP A 540 -5.11 -20.43 -11.33
CA ASP A 540 -4.90 -21.82 -11.75
C ASP A 540 -4.55 -21.92 -13.25
N SER A 541 -4.50 -20.79 -13.96
CA SER A 541 -4.10 -20.71 -15.36
C SER A 541 -2.61 -20.37 -15.50
N ASP A 542 -1.90 -21.02 -16.42
CA ASP A 542 -0.50 -20.66 -16.73
C ASP A 542 -0.35 -19.39 -17.60
N VAL A 543 -1.46 -18.85 -18.11
CA VAL A 543 -1.42 -17.70 -19.02
C VAL A 543 -1.11 -16.43 -18.23
N VAL A 544 -0.06 -15.70 -18.64
CA VAL A 544 0.38 -14.46 -17.98
C VAL A 544 0.58 -13.33 -18.99
N PRO A 545 0.44 -12.06 -18.56
CA PRO A 545 0.83 -10.90 -19.34
C PRO A 545 2.32 -10.59 -19.20
N ASP A 546 3.18 -11.50 -18.76
CA ASP A 546 4.60 -11.19 -18.60
C ASP A 546 5.32 -11.12 -19.95
N ASP A 547 6.41 -10.35 -20.03
CA ASP A 547 7.32 -10.41 -21.19
C ASP A 547 8.16 -11.70 -21.10
N PRO A 548 8.08 -12.63 -22.08
CA PRO A 548 8.83 -13.88 -22.04
C PRO A 548 10.36 -13.68 -22.03
N LYS A 549 10.87 -12.51 -22.41
CA LYS A 549 12.30 -12.17 -22.37
C LYS A 549 12.74 -11.62 -21.02
N ALA A 550 11.81 -11.04 -20.25
CA ALA A 550 12.11 -10.48 -18.94
C ALA A 550 12.24 -11.61 -17.92
N LYS A 551 13.42 -11.74 -17.32
CA LYS A 551 13.67 -12.73 -16.25
C LYS A 551 13.74 -12.04 -14.90
N PRO A 552 13.12 -12.61 -13.85
CA PRO A 552 13.28 -12.06 -12.50
C PRO A 552 14.74 -12.18 -12.08
N LYS A 553 15.21 -11.21 -11.29
CA LYS A 553 16.60 -11.21 -10.79
C LYS A 553 16.90 -12.42 -9.90
N VAL A 554 15.89 -12.89 -9.17
CA VAL A 554 15.94 -14.11 -8.36
C VAL A 554 14.82 -15.04 -8.82
N GLU A 555 15.19 -16.20 -9.34
CA GLU A 555 14.23 -17.23 -9.72
C GLU A 555 13.64 -17.93 -8.50
N VAL A 556 12.33 -18.21 -8.57
CA VAL A 556 11.65 -19.06 -7.60
C VAL A 556 12.05 -20.51 -7.88
N LYS A 557 12.62 -21.19 -6.89
CA LYS A 557 12.91 -22.62 -6.96
C LYS A 557 11.72 -23.39 -6.38
N LEU A 558 10.87 -23.93 -7.24
CA LEU A 558 9.89 -24.93 -6.85
C LEU A 558 10.64 -26.28 -6.88
N GLY A 559 10.74 -26.93 -5.73
CA GLY A 559 11.50 -28.18 -5.55
C GLY A 559 10.91 -29.37 -6.28
#